data_AF-A0A560V8C0-F1
#
_entry.id   AF-A0A560V8C0-F1
#
_cell.length_a   1.000
_cell.length_b   1.000
_cell.length_c   1.000
_cell.angle_alpha   90.00
_cell.angle_beta   90.00
_cell.angle_gamma   90.00
#
_symmetry.space_group_name_H-M   'P 1'
#
loop_
_entity.id
_entity.type
_entity.pdbx_description
1 polymer ?
#
loop_
_entity_poly.entity_id
_entity_poly.type
_entity_poly.pdbx_seq_one_letter_code
_entity_poly.pdbx_strand_id
1 'polypeptide(L)'
;SNWTELDVWQYIAREQLELPSIYYAHQREIVRRNGLLVPVTPLTPMREGEISETAQVRFRTVGDISCTCPVESDADDVEKIIAETAVTEITERGATRMDDQTSEAAMEQRKKQGYF
;
A
#
# COMPACT_ATOMS: atom_id res chain seq x y z
N SER A 1 19.97 -6.62 6.00
CA SER A 1 18.93 -7.35 6.77
C SER A 1 18.33 -8.39 5.85
N ASN A 2 18.05 -9.60 6.33
CA ASN A 2 17.53 -10.73 5.53
C ASN A 2 16.05 -11.04 5.79
N TRP A 3 15.31 -10.11 6.41
CA TRP A 3 13.90 -10.28 6.71
C TRP A 3 13.03 -9.96 5.50
N THR A 4 12.01 -10.80 5.26
CA THR A 4 10.94 -10.60 4.28
C THR A 4 9.72 -9.92 4.91
N GLU A 5 8.76 -9.46 4.09
CA GLU A 5 7.47 -8.94 4.58
C GLU A 5 6.75 -9.99 5.44
N LEU A 6 6.79 -11.26 5.02
CA LEU A 6 6.18 -12.36 5.77
C LEU A 6 6.83 -12.56 7.14
N ASP A 7 8.15 -12.45 7.24
CA ASP A 7 8.87 -12.56 8.53
C ASP A 7 8.45 -11.45 9.50
N VAL A 8 8.25 -10.23 8.99
CA VAL A 8 7.78 -9.09 9.79
C VAL A 8 6.38 -9.36 10.34
N TRP A 9 5.44 -9.80 9.51
CA TRP A 9 4.07 -10.09 9.94
C TRP A 9 3.99 -11.26 10.92
N GLN A 10 4.76 -12.33 10.69
CA GLN A 10 4.85 -13.45 11.64
C GLN A 10 5.41 -13.01 12.99
N TYR A 11 6.37 -12.09 13.00
CA TYR A 11 6.90 -11.54 14.24
C TYR A 11 5.86 -10.68 14.99
N ILE A 12 5.12 -9.83 14.28
CA ILE A 12 4.02 -9.03 14.84
C ILE A 12 2.98 -9.93 15.51
N ALA A 13 2.58 -11.02 14.85
CA ALA A 13 1.65 -12.00 15.41
C ALA A 13 2.22 -12.67 16.67
N ARG A 14 3.47 -13.13 16.61
CA ARG A 14 4.13 -13.84 17.72
C ARG A 14 4.27 -12.97 18.97
N GLU A 15 4.67 -11.72 18.79
CA GLU A 15 4.89 -10.77 19.87
C GLU A 15 3.62 -9.99 20.26
N GLN A 16 2.49 -10.22 19.57
CA GLN A 16 1.20 -9.55 19.80
C GLN A 16 1.33 -8.02 19.76
N LEU A 17 2.06 -7.49 18.77
CA LEU A 17 2.29 -6.06 18.66
C LEU A 17 1.04 -5.35 18.15
N GLU A 18 0.66 -4.27 18.82
CA GLU A 18 -0.38 -3.38 18.33
C GLU A 18 0.10 -2.61 17.10
N LEU A 19 -0.81 -2.44 16.14
CA LEU A 19 -0.57 -1.68 14.92
C LEU A 19 -1.67 -0.64 14.70
N PRO A 20 -1.36 0.48 14.01
CA PRO A 20 -2.38 1.39 13.53
C PRO A 20 -3.43 0.68 12.66
N SER A 21 -4.69 1.03 12.82
CA SER A 21 -5.82 0.37 12.15
C SER A 21 -5.76 0.38 10.63
N ILE A 22 -5.03 1.34 10.05
CA ILE A 22 -4.89 1.52 8.60
C ILE A 22 -4.18 0.35 7.89
N TYR A 23 -3.42 -0.46 8.65
CA TYR A 23 -2.78 -1.67 8.13
C TYR A 23 -3.75 -2.84 7.95
N TYR A 24 -4.91 -2.80 8.62
CA TYR A 24 -5.98 -3.77 8.50
C TYR A 24 -7.02 -3.29 7.49
N ALA A 25 -7.75 -4.24 6.90
CA ALA A 25 -8.81 -3.97 5.96
C ALA A 25 -9.92 -3.13 6.61
N HIS A 26 -10.29 -2.03 5.94
CA HIS A 26 -11.33 -1.10 6.36
C HIS A 26 -12.05 -0.51 5.15
N GLN A 27 -13.25 0.00 5.36
CA GLN A 27 -14.01 0.69 4.32
C GLN A 27 -13.44 2.09 4.08
N ARG A 28 -13.21 2.45 2.82
CA ARG A 28 -12.71 3.77 2.44
C ARG A 28 -13.34 4.26 1.15
N GLU A 29 -13.69 5.54 1.11
CA GLU A 29 -14.08 6.20 -0.13
C GLU A 29 -12.84 6.42 -1.00
N ILE A 30 -12.89 5.91 -2.22
CA ILE A 30 -11.79 5.95 -3.19
C ILE A 30 -12.30 6.38 -4.55
N VAL A 31 -11.37 6.83 -5.38
CA VAL A 31 -11.52 6.92 -6.84
C VAL A 31 -10.50 6.02 -7.49
N ARG A 32 -10.92 5.20 -8.45
CA ARG A 32 -9.99 4.44 -9.29
C ARG A 32 -9.35 5.37 -10.31
N ARG A 33 -8.05 5.63 -10.16
CA ARG A 33 -7.29 6.53 -11.04
C ARG A 33 -5.97 5.89 -11.42
N ASN A 34 -5.72 5.71 -12.71
CA ASN A 34 -4.49 5.09 -13.24
C ASN A 34 -4.18 3.72 -12.62
N GLY A 35 -5.21 2.89 -12.36
CA GLY A 35 -5.05 1.58 -11.73
C GLY A 35 -4.81 1.61 -10.22
N LEU A 36 -4.78 2.79 -9.59
CA LEU A 36 -4.64 2.97 -8.16
C LEU A 36 -5.99 3.28 -7.50
N LEU A 37 -6.13 2.89 -6.24
CA LEU A 37 -7.27 3.26 -5.40
C LEU A 37 -6.94 4.54 -4.64
N VAL A 38 -7.27 5.70 -5.20
CA VAL A 38 -6.90 6.99 -4.60
C VAL A 38 -7.90 7.33 -3.49
N PRO A 39 -7.48 7.46 -2.21
CA PRO A 39 -8.40 7.85 -1.16
C PRO A 39 -8.96 9.25 -1.40
N VAL A 40 -10.28 9.42 -1.23
CA VAL A 40 -10.90 10.73 -1.27
C VAL A 40 -10.68 11.42 0.07
N THR A 41 -9.94 12.53 0.06
CA THR A 41 -9.64 13.31 1.26
C THR A 41 -9.62 14.81 0.91
N PRO A 42 -9.61 15.74 1.89
CA PRO A 42 -9.44 17.16 1.60
C PRO A 42 -8.15 17.50 0.83
N LEU A 43 -7.10 16.68 0.97
CA LEU A 43 -5.80 16.86 0.31
C LEU A 43 -5.70 16.14 -1.04
N THR A 44 -6.52 15.11 -1.22
CA THR A 44 -6.65 14.32 -2.45
C THR A 44 -8.11 14.29 -2.91
N PRO A 45 -8.70 15.45 -3.25
CA PRO A 45 -10.10 15.50 -3.65
C PRO A 45 -10.32 14.81 -5.00
N MET A 46 -11.58 14.48 -5.25
CA MET A 46 -12.04 14.03 -6.56
C MET A 46 -11.82 15.14 -7.60
N ARG A 47 -11.45 14.75 -8.82
CA ARG A 47 -11.39 15.64 -9.98
C ARG A 47 -12.78 15.73 -10.63
N GLU A 48 -12.99 16.76 -11.43
CA GLU A 48 -14.23 16.93 -12.18
C GLU A 48 -14.53 15.69 -13.05
N GLY A 49 -15.75 15.17 -12.93
CA GLY A 49 -16.22 13.99 -13.68
C GLY A 49 -15.80 12.63 -13.09
N GLU A 50 -15.01 12.59 -12.01
CA GLU A 50 -14.73 11.33 -11.31
C GLU A 50 -15.91 10.87 -10.46
N ILE A 51 -16.04 9.55 -10.32
CA ILE A 51 -17.04 8.90 -9.47
C ILE A 51 -16.29 8.20 -8.35
N SER A 52 -16.66 8.47 -7.10
CA SER A 52 -16.13 7.75 -5.95
C SER A 52 -16.96 6.50 -5.66
N GLU A 53 -16.32 5.53 -5.02
CA GLU A 53 -16.96 4.35 -4.48
C GLU A 53 -16.36 4.02 -3.11
N THR A 54 -17.09 3.25 -2.31
CA THR A 54 -16.53 2.69 -1.08
C THR A 54 -15.94 1.33 -1.38
N ALA A 55 -14.67 1.14 -1.04
CA ALA A 55 -13.97 -0.13 -1.19
C ALA A 55 -13.41 -0.61 0.15
N GLN A 56 -13.28 -1.93 0.30
CA GLN A 56 -12.57 -2.53 1.42
C GLN A 56 -11.08 -2.60 1.09
N VAL A 57 -10.27 -1.89 1.88
CA VAL A 57 -8.88 -1.63 1.54
C VAL A 57 -7.97 -1.67 2.76
N ARG A 58 -6.68 -1.93 2.55
CA ARG A 58 -5.64 -1.77 3.58
C ARG A 58 -4.39 -1.13 3.02
N PHE A 59 -3.57 -0.54 3.88
CA PHE A 59 -2.29 0.03 3.47
C PHE A 59 -1.17 -0.96 3.75
N ARG A 60 -0.51 -1.46 2.69
CA ARG A 60 0.72 -2.26 2.82
C ARG A 60 1.95 -1.41 3.14
N THR A 61 1.94 -0.16 2.66
CA THR A 61 2.97 0.84 2.96
C THR A 61 2.28 2.15 3.35
N VAL A 62 2.90 2.91 4.25
CA VAL A 62 2.40 4.24 4.64
C VAL A 62 3.49 5.29 4.41
N GLY A 63 3.13 6.36 3.72
CA GLY A 63 3.92 7.57 3.54
C GLY A 63 3.06 8.81 3.80
N ASP A 64 3.20 9.84 2.96
CA ASP A 64 2.29 10.99 2.99
C ASP A 64 0.93 10.63 2.36
N ILE A 65 -0.13 11.25 2.88
CA ILE A 65 -1.51 11.06 2.42
C ILE A 65 -1.69 11.41 0.94
N SER A 66 -0.89 12.34 0.41
CA SER A 66 -0.98 12.80 -0.97
C SER A 66 -0.42 11.80 -1.99
N CYS A 67 0.42 10.85 -1.57
CA CYS A 67 1.15 9.95 -2.48
C CYS A 67 1.08 8.46 -2.11
N THR A 68 0.27 8.09 -1.12
CA THR A 68 0.10 6.70 -0.68
C THR A 68 -1.31 6.20 -1.01
N CYS A 69 -1.42 5.14 -1.81
CA CYS A 69 -2.67 4.43 -2.04
C CYS A 69 -2.73 3.12 -1.25
N PRO A 70 -3.91 2.72 -0.77
CA PRO A 70 -4.12 1.37 -0.30
C PRO A 70 -4.26 0.37 -1.46
N VAL A 71 -4.32 -0.91 -1.09
CA VAL A 71 -4.72 -2.01 -1.97
C VAL A 71 -6.08 -2.55 -1.54
N GLU A 72 -6.82 -3.16 -2.46
CA GLU A 72 -8.00 -3.96 -2.09
C GLU A 72 -7.56 -5.13 -1.22
N SER A 73 -8.29 -5.36 -0.13
CA SER A 73 -7.98 -6.42 0.82
C SER A 73 -9.15 -6.65 1.77
N ASP A 74 -9.37 -7.90 2.15
CA ASP A 74 -10.28 -8.35 3.20
C ASP A 74 -9.56 -8.68 4.52
N ALA A 75 -8.24 -8.48 4.59
CA ALA A 75 -7.39 -8.81 5.72
C ALA A 75 -7.53 -7.80 6.88
N ASP A 76 -8.56 -8.00 7.70
CA ASP A 76 -8.92 -7.16 8.85
C ASP A 76 -8.22 -7.55 10.17
N ASP A 77 -7.38 -8.58 10.16
CA ASP A 77 -6.55 -9.03 11.29
C ASP A 77 -5.14 -9.49 10.82
N VAL A 78 -4.24 -9.76 11.76
CA VAL A 78 -2.85 -10.10 11.46
C VAL A 78 -2.76 -11.46 10.75
N GLU A 79 -3.57 -12.44 11.16
CA GLU A 79 -3.62 -13.77 10.61
C GLU A 79 -4.00 -13.76 9.12
N LYS A 80 -5.02 -12.98 8.75
CA LYS A 80 -5.43 -12.78 7.36
C LYS A 80 -4.37 -12.02 6.57
N ILE A 81 -3.67 -11.04 7.17
CA ILE A 81 -2.57 -10.36 6.48
C ILE A 81 -1.44 -11.35 6.17
N ILE A 82 -1.09 -12.24 7.10
CA ILE A 82 -0.11 -13.30 6.88
C ILE A 82 -0.55 -14.23 5.74
N ALA A 83 -1.81 -14.69 5.76
CA ALA A 83 -2.35 -15.55 4.72
C ALA A 83 -2.34 -14.88 3.34
N GLU A 84 -2.77 -13.62 3.27
CA GLU A 84 -2.75 -12.82 2.05
C GLU A 84 -1.31 -12.65 1.53
N THR A 85 -0.36 -12.32 2.42
CA THR A 85 1.05 -12.06 2.08
C THR A 85 1.75 -13.34 1.61
N ALA A 86 1.43 -14.50 2.17
CA ALA A 86 1.98 -15.78 1.76
C ALA A 86 1.59 -16.20 0.33
N VAL A 87 0.46 -15.71 -0.18
CA VAL A 87 -0.07 -16.02 -1.52
C VAL A 87 0.22 -14.91 -2.54
N THR A 88 0.56 -13.71 -2.08
CA THR A 88 0.76 -12.54 -2.95
C THR A 88 2.10 -12.61 -3.69
N GLU A 89 2.07 -12.61 -5.03
CA GLU A 89 3.26 -12.48 -5.89
C GLU A 89 3.75 -11.02 -6.07
N ILE A 90 2.96 -10.05 -5.60
CA ILE A 90 3.22 -8.61 -5.72
C ILE A 90 4.06 -8.13 -4.53
N THR A 91 5.21 -7.52 -4.82
CA THR A 91 6.10 -6.98 -3.78
C THR A 91 5.49 -5.77 -3.07
N GLU A 92 5.80 -5.60 -1.78
CA GLU A 92 5.27 -4.55 -0.88
C GLU A 92 5.34 -3.11 -1.46
N ARG A 93 6.32 -2.79 -2.32
CA ARG A 93 6.57 -1.43 -2.81
C ARG A 93 5.87 -1.11 -4.13
N GLY A 94 5.70 -2.08 -5.01
CA GLY A 94 5.22 -1.86 -6.37
C GLY A 94 3.72 -1.54 -6.47
N ALA A 95 2.93 -1.86 -5.43
CA ALA A 95 1.47 -1.80 -5.49
C ALA A 95 0.86 -0.44 -5.08
N THR A 96 1.56 0.36 -4.26
CA THR A 96 0.90 1.39 -3.43
C THR A 96 1.46 2.80 -3.58
N ARG A 97 2.66 2.96 -4.15
CA ARG A 97 3.32 4.27 -4.29
C ARG A 97 3.01 4.87 -5.65
N MET A 98 2.33 6.00 -5.65
CA MET A 98 1.98 6.71 -6.90
C MET A 98 3.21 7.12 -7.72
N ASP A 99 4.33 7.42 -7.03
CA ASP A 99 5.57 7.91 -7.66
C ASP A 99 6.42 6.78 -8.27
N ASP A 100 6.17 5.53 -7.87
CA ASP A 100 6.93 4.35 -8.31
C ASP A 100 6.51 3.88 -9.71
N GLN A 101 5.30 4.22 -10.17
CA GLN A 101 4.86 3.90 -11.54
C GLN A 101 5.66 4.63 -12.63
N THR A 102 6.52 5.58 -12.25
CA THR A 102 7.47 6.24 -13.15
C THR A 102 8.92 5.72 -13.08
N SER A 103 9.25 4.73 -12.24
CA SER A 103 10.64 4.68 -11.75
C SER A 103 11.34 3.34 -11.50
N GLU A 104 10.94 2.21 -12.09
CA GLU A 104 11.92 1.09 -12.19
C GLU A 104 13.14 1.50 -13.05
N ALA A 105 12.89 2.10 -14.23
CA ALA A 105 13.96 2.61 -15.09
C ALA A 105 14.67 3.86 -14.52
N ALA A 106 13.96 4.69 -13.76
CA ALA A 106 14.51 5.95 -13.24
C ALA A 106 15.39 5.74 -11.99
N MET A 107 15.08 4.77 -11.12
CA MET A 107 15.94 4.43 -9.98
C MET A 107 17.25 3.76 -10.44
N GLU A 108 17.18 2.87 -11.43
CA GLU A 108 18.39 2.25 -12.02
C GLU A 108 19.30 3.29 -12.70
N GLN A 109 18.72 4.27 -13.40
CA GLN A 109 19.48 5.37 -14.00
C GLN A 109 20.13 6.27 -12.95
N ARG A 110 19.46 6.59 -11.84
CA ARG A 110 20.04 7.43 -10.77
C ARG A 110 21.21 6.75 -10.05
N LYS A 111 21.16 5.41 -9.90
CA LYS A 111 22.32 4.62 -9.43
C LYS A 111 23.49 4.67 -10.41
N LYS A 112 23.23 4.54 -11.73
CA LYS A 112 24.28 4.69 -12.76
C LYS A 112 24.85 6.10 -12.85
N GLN A 113 24.09 7.13 -12.46
CA GLN A 113 24.50 8.53 -12.45
C GLN A 113 25.20 8.97 -11.16
N GLY A 114 25.45 8.05 -10.22
CA GLY A 114 26.29 8.32 -9.04
C GLY A 114 25.62 9.18 -7.97
N TYR A 115 24.29 9.22 -7.92
CA TYR A 115 23.55 9.91 -6.85
C TYR A 115 23.40 9.06 -5.57
N PHE A 116 24.03 7.88 -5.53
CA PHE A 116 24.20 7.01 -4.37
C PHE A 116 25.54 6.28 -4.44
#